data_AF-A0A8I1YBY4-F1
#
_entry.id   AF-A0A8I1YBY4-F1
#
_cell.length_a   1.000
_cell.length_b   1.000
_cell.length_c   1.000
_cell.angle_alpha   90.00
_cell.angle_beta   90.00
_cell.angle_gamma   90.00
#
_symmetry.space_group_name_H-M   'P 1'
#
loop_
_entity.id
_entity.type
_entity.pdbx_description
1 polymer ?
#
loop_
_entity_poly.entity_id
_entity_poly.type
_entity_poly.pdbx_seq_one_letter_code
_entity_poly.pdbx_strand_id
1 'polypeptide(L)' 'MSTPEPQPWRDPERYKTGKLTSCLGCGNSCRKTHWGAWCYGCNVERIERINKTFADLMK' A
#
# COMPACT_ATOMS: atom_id res chain seq x y z
N MET A 1 8.76 -4.45 35.88
CA MET A 1 8.27 -5.11 34.66
C MET A 1 7.86 -4.03 33.68
N SER A 2 8.72 -3.72 32.71
CA SER A 2 8.43 -2.72 31.68
C SER A 2 7.41 -3.32 30.72
N THR A 3 6.19 -2.77 30.66
CA THR A 3 5.24 -3.09 29.60
C THR A 3 5.90 -2.80 28.25
N PRO A 4 5.91 -3.75 27.29
CA PRO A 4 6.52 -3.51 25.99
C PRO A 4 5.78 -2.35 25.33
N GLU A 5 6.52 -1.32 24.92
CA GLU A 5 5.95 -0.19 24.20
C GLU A 5 5.21 -0.72 22.96
N PRO A 6 4.00 -0.21 22.67
CA PRO A 6 3.25 -0.64 21.51
C PRO A 6 4.07 -0.27 20.27
N GLN A 7 4.66 -1.29 19.65
CA GLN A 7 5.42 -1.16 18.41
C GLN A 7 4.53 -0.40 17.41
N PRO A 8 4.87 0.84 17.02
CA PRO A 8 3.96 1.70 16.26
C PRO A 8 3.60 1.17 14.86
N TRP A 9 4.32 0.13 14.40
CA TRP A 9 4.08 -0.63 13.18
C TRP A 9 3.21 -1.90 13.37
N ARG A 10 2.95 -2.31 14.61
CA ARG A 10 2.07 -3.45 14.94
C ARG A 10 0.63 -3.04 15.19
N ASP A 11 0.32 -1.75 15.26
CA ASP A 11 -1.04 -1.28 15.47
C ASP A 11 -1.90 -1.62 14.23
N PRO A 12 -2.78 -2.65 14.33
CA PRO A 12 -3.58 -3.11 13.21
C PRO A 12 -4.77 -2.16 12.94
N GLU A 13 -4.96 -1.10 13.71
CA GLU A 13 -5.99 -0.10 13.49
C GLU A 13 -5.41 1.16 12.85
N ARG A 14 -4.10 1.40 12.96
CA ARG A 14 -3.44 2.60 12.42
C ARG A 14 -3.49 2.72 10.90
N TYR A 15 -3.57 1.61 10.16
CA TYR A 15 -3.81 1.68 8.70
C TYR A 15 -5.21 2.23 8.37
N LYS A 16 -6.16 2.13 9.31
CA LYS A 16 -7.53 2.66 9.22
C LYS A 16 -7.67 4.09 9.72
N THR A 17 -6.58 4.81 10.00
CA THR A 17 -6.65 6.24 10.37
C THR A 17 -6.09 7.18 9.30
N GLY A 18 -5.58 6.63 8.19
CA GLY A 18 -5.09 7.43 7.06
C GLY A 18 -6.19 8.17 6.29
N LYS A 19 -5.91 9.41 5.87
CA LYS A 19 -6.79 10.24 5.02
C LYS A 19 -7.12 9.49 3.72
N LEU A 20 -8.39 9.43 3.36
CA LEU A 20 -8.81 8.93 2.06
C LEU A 20 -8.25 9.84 0.96
N THR A 21 -7.69 9.25 -0.08
CA THR A 21 -7.14 9.95 -1.25
C THR A 21 -7.65 9.27 -2.51
N SER A 22 -7.84 10.05 -3.57
CA SER A 22 -8.14 9.52 -4.89
C SER A 22 -7.02 8.61 -5.38
N CYS A 23 -7.39 7.38 -5.75
CA CYS A 23 -6.49 6.38 -6.28
C CYS A 23 -6.04 6.74 -7.69
N LEU A 24 -4.74 6.67 -7.96
CA LEU A 24 -4.20 6.87 -9.31
C LEU A 24 -4.59 5.77 -10.31
N GLY A 25 -5.02 4.59 -9.84
CA GLY A 25 -5.44 3.47 -10.69
C GLY A 25 -6.90 3.53 -11.08
N CYS A 26 -7.80 3.64 -10.10
CA CYS A 26 -9.24 3.56 -10.31
C CYS A 26 -10.00 4.89 -10.10
N GLY A 27 -9.32 5.97 -9.70
CA GLY A 27 -9.93 7.27 -9.41
C GLY A 27 -10.72 7.34 -8.09
N ASN A 28 -11.13 6.19 -7.53
CA ASN A 28 -11.92 6.11 -6.32
C ASN A 28 -11.16 6.58 -5.08
N SER A 29 -11.90 7.08 -4.08
CA SER A 29 -11.34 7.51 -2.80
C SER A 29 -11.02 6.30 -1.93
N CYS A 30 -9.75 6.07 -1.62
CA CYS A 30 -9.31 4.97 -0.77
C CYS A 30 -8.16 5.37 0.15
N ARG A 31 -7.89 4.52 1.15
CA ARG A 31 -6.75 4.73 2.05
C ARG A 31 -5.48 4.44 1.29
N LYS A 32 -4.51 5.35 1.39
CA LYS A 32 -3.19 5.16 0.82
C LYS A 32 -2.54 3.93 1.41
N THR A 33 -2.00 3.08 0.53
CA THR A 33 -1.04 2.06 0.96
C THR A 33 0.28 2.73 1.34
N HIS A 34 1.19 2.00 1.99
CA HIS A 34 2.54 2.49 2.26
C HIS A 34 3.33 2.82 0.96
N TRP A 35 2.81 2.39 -0.19
CA TRP A 35 3.39 2.54 -1.53
C TRP A 35 2.85 3.76 -2.30
N GLY A 36 2.03 4.61 -1.66
CA GLY A 36 1.59 5.90 -2.20
C GLY A 36 0.08 6.03 -2.41
N ALA A 37 -0.32 6.84 -3.40
CA ALA A 37 -1.72 7.16 -3.71
C ALA A 37 -2.44 6.05 -4.51
N TRP A 38 -2.31 4.81 -4.05
CA TRP A 38 -2.90 3.63 -4.66
C TRP A 38 -3.72 2.87 -3.63
N CYS A 39 -4.91 2.41 -4.02
CA CYS A 39 -5.64 1.39 -3.28
C CYS A 39 -4.86 0.07 -3.31
N TYR A 40 -5.11 -0.80 -2.33
CA TYR A 40 -4.42 -2.10 -2.27
C TYR A 40 -4.50 -2.88 -3.59
N GLY A 41 -5.70 -3.09 -4.14
CA GLY A 41 -5.88 -3.80 -5.41
C GLY A 41 -5.13 -3.16 -6.58
N CYS A 42 -5.31 -1.86 -6.82
CA CYS A 42 -4.61 -1.15 -7.89
C CYS A 42 -3.08 -1.16 -7.71
N ASN A 43 -2.59 -1.19 -6.46
CA ASN A 43 -1.17 -1.31 -6.20
C ASN A 43 -0.65 -2.70 -6.55
N VAL A 44 -1.38 -3.78 -6.24
CA VAL A 44 -1.03 -5.16 -6.63
C VAL A 44 -0.92 -5.27 -8.15
N GLU A 45 -1.93 -4.83 -8.90
CA GLU A 45 -1.91 -4.84 -10.38
C GLU A 45 -0.75 -4.02 -10.97
N ARG A 46 -0.39 -2.91 -10.32
CA ARG A 46 0.77 -2.10 -10.71
C ARG A 46 2.08 -2.87 -10.52
N ILE A 47 2.28 -3.49 -9.36
CA ILE A 47 3.48 -4.29 -9.07
C ILE A 47 3.58 -5.50 -10.01
N GLU A 48 2.46 -6.17 -10.29
CA GLU A 48 2.44 -7.27 -11.26
C GLU A 48 2.86 -6.83 -12.67
N ARG A 49 2.37 -5.68 -13.14
CA ARG A 49 2.79 -5.11 -14.43
C ARG A 49 4.28 -4.77 -14.44
N ILE A 50 4.79 -4.14 -13.38
CA ILE A 50 6.21 -3.83 -13.24
C ILE A 50 7.04 -5.13 -13.30
N ASN A 51 6.65 -6.15 -12.54
CA ASN A 51 7.36 -7.43 -12.52
C ASN A 51 7.39 -8.10 -13.90
N LYS A 52 6.28 -8.05 -14.66
CA LYS A 52 6.24 -8.54 -16.04
C LYS A 52 7.22 -7.77 -16.94
N THR A 53 7.19 -6.43 -16.89
CA THR A 53 8.13 -5.60 -17.67
C THR A 53 9.59 -5.90 -17.31
N PHE A 54 9.90 -6.06 -16.01
CA PHE A 54 11.25 -6.44 -15.58
C PHE A 54 11.64 -7.83 -16.08
N ALA A 55 10.73 -8.81 -16.04
CA ALA A 55 11.00 -10.15 -16.55
C ALA A 55 11.23 -10.17 -18.06
N ASP A 56 10.56 -9.31 -18.82
CA ASP A 56 10.76 -9.19 -20.27
C ASP A 56 12.07 -8.49 -20.63
N LEU A 57 12.55 -7.56 -19.80
CA LEU A 57 13.87 -6.92 -19.97
C LEU A 57 15.06 -7.83 -19.64
N MET A 58 14.84 -8.89 -18.86
CA MET A 58 15.88 -9.85 -18.48
C MET A 58 16.00 -11.04 -19.44
N LYS A 59 15.16 -11.12 -20.48
CA LYS A 59 15.25 -12.12 -21.55
C LYS A 59 16.16 -11.63 -22.66
#